data_AF-A0AAN0JSX2-F1
#
_entry.id   AF-A0AAN0JSX2-F1
#
_cell.length_a   1.000
_cell.length_b   1.000
_cell.length_c   1.000
_cell.angle_alpha   90.00
_cell.angle_beta   90.00
_cell.angle_gamma   90.00
#
_symmetry.space_group_name_H-M   'P 1'
#
loop_
_entity.id
_entity.type
_entity.pdbx_description
1 polymer ?
#
loop_
_entity_poly.entity_id
_entity_poly.type
_entity_poly.pdbx_seq_one_letter_code
_entity_poly.pdbx_strand_id
1 'polypeptide(L)'
;MMEITIQETNSQRDAIPLLSFSNGRLDSSSDVKVKHSLYQEKGMKRRTLVTKTDHMTYIGTNYETEGTMSTFPFRKYMIGVLDKETGTMELHNTDIFHMTPYIKGKTDTPVTDPNPSKRKSISKEEYSEGLEKVMMSFGSSRAKKAWSAAKRNHIDLSMTDKSLFL
;
A
#
# COMPACT_ATOMS: atom_id res chain seq x y z
N MET A 1 -34.00 27.29 18.52
CA MET A 1 -32.67 26.63 18.56
C MET A 1 -32.97 25.18 18.90
N MET A 2 -32.65 24.23 18.03
CA MET A 2 -32.95 22.82 18.26
C MET A 2 -31.80 22.19 19.05
N GLU A 3 -32.11 21.50 20.15
CA GLU A 3 -31.11 20.86 21.01
C GLU A 3 -30.74 19.50 20.40
N ILE A 4 -29.43 19.27 20.19
CA ILE A 4 -28.93 18.03 19.61
C ILE A 4 -28.36 17.17 20.73
N THR A 5 -28.91 15.98 20.92
CA THR A 5 -28.42 14.99 21.89
C THR A 5 -27.53 13.99 21.19
N ILE A 6 -26.30 13.77 21.67
CA ILE A 6 -25.32 12.88 21.06
C ILE A 6 -25.25 11.55 21.82
N GLN A 7 -25.38 10.44 21.12
CA GLN A 7 -25.25 9.08 21.65
C GLN A 7 -24.13 8.33 20.92
N GLU A 8 -23.06 7.98 21.62
CA GLU A 8 -21.95 7.19 21.05
C GLU A 8 -22.23 5.70 21.20
N THR A 9 -22.30 4.98 20.07
CA THR A 9 -22.42 3.53 20.07
C THR A 9 -21.03 2.92 20.23
N ASN A 10 -20.68 2.48 21.45
CA ASN A 10 -19.32 2.03 21.79
C ASN A 10 -18.99 0.59 21.36
N SER A 11 -19.68 0.06 20.36
CA SER A 11 -19.42 -1.29 19.84
C SER A 11 -18.23 -1.27 18.89
N GLN A 12 -17.04 -1.59 19.41
CA GLN A 12 -15.81 -1.69 18.61
C GLN A 12 -15.85 -2.80 17.53
N ARG A 13 -16.81 -3.74 17.64
CA ARG A 13 -17.04 -4.82 16.68
C ARG A 13 -17.93 -4.42 15.49
N ASP A 14 -18.61 -3.28 15.56
CA ASP A 14 -19.58 -2.82 14.56
C ASP A 14 -19.09 -1.60 13.79
N ALA A 15 -17.77 -1.48 13.59
CA ALA A 15 -17.21 -0.38 12.82
C ALA A 15 -17.70 -0.44 11.36
N ILE A 16 -18.36 0.63 10.92
CA ILE A 16 -18.90 0.74 9.56
C ILE A 16 -17.76 1.16 8.62
N PRO A 17 -17.31 0.34 7.66
CA PRO A 17 -16.23 0.71 6.77
C PRO A 17 -16.68 1.80 5.78
N LEU A 18 -15.92 2.89 5.68
CA LEU A 18 -16.12 3.94 4.69
C LEU A 18 -15.14 3.75 3.53
N LEU A 19 -15.65 3.65 2.31
CA LEU A 19 -14.83 3.37 1.12
C LEU A 19 -14.69 4.61 0.25
N SER A 20 -13.45 4.99 -0.04
CA SER A 20 -13.12 6.07 -0.97
C SER A 20 -12.48 5.48 -2.22
N PHE A 21 -13.16 5.57 -3.36
CA PHE A 21 -12.67 5.02 -4.63
C PHE A 21 -11.92 6.10 -5.43
N SER A 22 -10.71 5.75 -5.90
CA SER A 22 -9.84 6.66 -6.66
C SER A 22 -10.40 7.11 -8.02
N ASN A 23 -11.31 6.35 -8.61
CA ASN A 23 -11.98 6.67 -9.87
C ASN A 23 -13.28 7.48 -9.70
N GLY A 24 -13.58 7.96 -8.49
CA GLY A 24 -14.73 8.82 -8.22
C GLY A 24 -15.96 8.08 -7.69
N ARG A 25 -17.13 8.67 -7.90
CA ARG A 25 -18.42 8.22 -7.34
C ARG A 25 -19.25 7.54 -8.43
N LEU A 26 -20.01 6.51 -8.05
CA LEU A 26 -20.99 5.88 -8.93
C LEU A 26 -22.24 6.75 -9.05
N ASP A 27 -22.77 6.89 -10.26
CA ASP A 27 -24.00 7.64 -10.55
C ASP A 27 -25.26 6.90 -10.06
N SER A 28 -25.25 5.56 -10.13
CA SER A 28 -26.31 4.70 -9.59
C SER A 28 -25.74 3.56 -8.76
N SER A 29 -26.41 3.26 -7.64
CA SER A 29 -26.05 2.18 -6.71
C SER A 29 -26.67 0.83 -7.10
N SER A 30 -27.74 0.84 -7.90
CA SER A 30 -28.63 -0.32 -8.11
C SER A 30 -28.01 -1.48 -8.88
N ASP A 31 -26.99 -1.23 -9.70
CA ASP A 31 -26.56 -2.22 -10.70
C ASP A 31 -25.18 -2.83 -10.44
N VAL A 32 -24.47 -2.38 -9.39
CA VAL A 32 -23.13 -2.88 -9.11
C VAL A 32 -23.19 -4.01 -8.09
N LYS A 33 -22.94 -5.24 -8.55
CA LYS A 33 -22.73 -6.37 -7.63
C LYS A 33 -21.35 -6.23 -7.00
N VAL A 34 -21.32 -6.08 -5.68
CA VAL A 34 -20.07 -5.89 -4.93
C VAL A 34 -19.85 -7.05 -3.97
N LYS A 35 -18.64 -7.60 -3.95
CA LYS A 35 -18.19 -8.59 -2.97
C LYS A 35 -16.98 -8.05 -2.21
N HIS A 36 -17.09 -8.00 -0.89
CA HIS A 36 -16.04 -7.52 0.00
C HIS A 36 -15.30 -8.68 0.65
N SER A 37 -13.99 -8.55 0.81
CA SER A 37 -13.16 -9.49 1.57
C SER A 37 -12.17 -8.70 2.40
N LEU A 38 -12.35 -8.75 3.72
CA LEU A 38 -11.52 -8.04 4.69
C LEU A 38 -10.41 -8.96 5.21
N TYR A 39 -9.19 -8.48 5.17
CA TYR A 39 -8.00 -9.16 5.66
C TYR A 39 -7.36 -8.32 6.76
N GLN A 40 -7.06 -8.96 7.89
CA GLN A 40 -6.33 -8.34 8.98
C GLN A 40 -5.25 -9.30 9.47
N GLU A 41 -4.03 -8.80 9.58
CA GLU A 41 -2.94 -9.55 10.19
C GLU A 41 -3.08 -9.51 11.72
N LYS A 42 -2.86 -10.65 12.39
CA LYS A 42 -2.96 -10.73 13.85
C LYS A 42 -1.94 -9.80 14.51
N GLY A 43 -2.40 -8.94 15.41
CA GLY A 43 -1.53 -7.97 16.12
C GLY A 43 -1.29 -6.66 15.37
N MET A 44 -1.72 -6.54 14.11
CA MET A 44 -1.67 -5.28 13.37
C MET A 44 -3.05 -4.63 13.31
N LYS A 45 -3.08 -3.31 13.54
CA LYS A 45 -4.30 -2.50 13.31
C LYS A 45 -4.56 -2.29 11.82
N ARG A 46 -3.56 -2.53 10.96
CA ARG A 46 -3.67 -2.46 9.50
C ARG A 46 -4.60 -3.56 8.99
N ARG A 47 -5.60 -3.11 8.23
CA ARG A 47 -6.61 -3.90 7.55
C ARG A 47 -6.53 -3.61 6.06
N THR A 48 -6.69 -4.67 5.27
CA THR A 48 -6.75 -4.60 3.82
C THR A 48 -8.13 -5.06 3.38
N LEU A 49 -8.81 -4.25 2.58
CA LEU A 49 -10.09 -4.58 2.00
C LEU A 49 -9.93 -4.82 0.50
N VAL A 50 -10.40 -5.99 0.05
CA VAL A 50 -10.53 -6.32 -1.36
C VAL A 50 -11.99 -6.21 -1.73
N THR A 51 -12.29 -5.39 -2.73
CA THR A 51 -13.65 -5.18 -3.22
C THR A 51 -13.72 -5.61 -4.68
N LYS A 52 -14.48 -6.67 -4.97
CA LYS A 52 -14.69 -7.17 -6.32
C LYS A 52 -16.04 -6.69 -6.85
N THR A 53 -16.01 -6.07 -8.02
CA THR A 53 -17.17 -5.72 -8.82
C THR A 53 -17.20 -6.59 -10.08
N ASP A 54 -18.21 -6.43 -10.94
CA ASP A 54 -18.32 -7.18 -12.19
C ASP A 54 -17.16 -6.91 -13.17
N HIS A 55 -16.60 -5.69 -13.15
CA HIS A 55 -15.58 -5.26 -14.13
C HIS A 55 -14.22 -4.93 -13.52
N MET A 56 -14.15 -4.68 -12.22
CA MET A 56 -12.94 -4.19 -11.57
C MET A 56 -12.77 -4.82 -10.19
N THR A 57 -11.53 -5.12 -9.82
CA THR A 57 -11.17 -5.42 -8.44
C THR A 57 -10.47 -4.20 -7.86
N TYR A 58 -10.84 -3.81 -6.65
CA TYR A 58 -10.18 -2.75 -5.91
C TYR A 58 -9.50 -3.33 -4.67
N ILE A 59 -8.35 -2.76 -4.33
CA ILE A 59 -7.62 -3.06 -3.10
C ILE A 59 -7.45 -1.75 -2.36
N GLY A 60 -7.77 -1.74 -1.07
CA GLY A 60 -7.54 -0.59 -0.21
C GLY A 60 -7.08 -0.97 1.18
N THR A 61 -6.45 -0.03 1.86
CA THR A 61 -5.99 -0.18 3.24
C THR A 61 -6.56 0.92 4.12
N ASN A 62 -6.78 0.63 5.41
CA ASN A 62 -7.22 1.62 6.38
C ASN A 62 -6.10 2.54 6.93
N TYR A 63 -4.89 2.39 6.38
CA TYR A 63 -3.76 3.27 6.62
C TYR A 63 -3.38 3.93 5.30
N GLU A 64 -3.09 5.22 5.35
CA GLU A 64 -2.44 5.92 4.25
C GLU A 64 -1.13 5.20 3.92
N THR A 65 -0.95 4.87 2.65
CA THR A 65 0.30 4.32 2.14
C THR A 65 1.08 5.51 1.59
N GLU A 66 2.26 5.76 2.17
CA GLU A 66 3.28 6.78 1.81
C GLU A 66 3.15 8.18 2.47
N GLY A 67 4.20 8.59 3.20
CA GLY A 67 4.54 10.00 3.45
C GLY A 67 4.27 10.59 4.85
N THR A 68 3.35 10.03 5.65
CA THR A 68 2.87 10.69 6.89
C THR A 68 2.90 9.77 8.11
N MET A 69 3.92 8.92 8.25
CA MET A 69 4.16 8.16 9.50
C MET A 69 4.62 9.03 10.68
N SER A 70 4.68 10.36 10.55
CA SER A 70 5.22 11.23 11.60
C SER A 70 4.24 12.18 12.27
N THR A 71 2.98 12.32 11.85
CA THR A 71 2.19 13.46 12.35
C THR A 71 0.98 13.16 13.23
N PHE A 72 0.14 12.13 13.04
CA PHE A 72 -0.95 11.88 14.01
C PHE A 72 -1.40 10.41 14.10
N PRO A 73 -0.87 9.59 15.03
CA PRO A 73 -1.37 8.23 15.28
C PRO A 73 -2.78 8.13 15.89
N PHE A 74 -3.58 9.22 15.92
CA PHE A 74 -4.80 9.32 16.74
C PHE A 74 -6.01 9.99 16.07
N ARG A 75 -6.13 10.00 14.74
CA ARG A 75 -7.38 10.46 14.11
C ARG A 75 -8.43 9.35 14.14
N LYS A 76 -9.43 9.50 15.02
CA LYS A 76 -10.64 8.65 15.07
C LYS A 76 -11.73 9.34 14.24
N TYR A 77 -12.19 8.67 13.18
CA TYR A 77 -13.34 9.12 12.39
C TYR A 77 -14.59 8.38 12.87
N MET A 78 -15.73 9.07 12.84
CA MET A 78 -17.04 8.52 13.21
C MET A 78 -18.10 8.97 12.21
N ILE A 79 -19.10 8.12 11.98
CA ILE A 79 -20.27 8.42 11.15
C ILE A 79 -21.41 8.81 12.08
N GLY A 80 -21.95 10.01 11.89
CA GLY A 80 -23.13 10.49 12.61
C GLY A 80 -24.40 10.27 11.80
N VAL A 81 -25.40 9.63 12.41
CA VAL A 81 -26.77 9.54 11.88
C VAL A 81 -27.64 10.43 12.75
N LEU A 82 -28.14 11.53 12.19
CA LEU A 82 -28.99 12.49 12.91
C LEU A 82 -30.46 12.24 12.57
N ASP A 83 -31.25 11.93 13.59
CA ASP A 83 -32.70 12.01 13.52
C ASP A 83 -33.13 13.47 13.74
N LYS A 84 -33.73 14.06 12.70
CA LYS A 84 -34.17 15.45 12.69
C LYS A 84 -35.48 15.67 13.45
N GLU A 85 -36.25 14.62 13.73
CA GLU A 85 -37.50 14.73 14.48
C GLU A 85 -37.23 14.74 15.99
N THR A 86 -36.37 13.83 16.46
CA THR A 86 -36.00 13.72 17.87
C THR A 86 -34.81 14.61 18.27
N GLY A 87 -34.00 15.04 17.30
CA GLY A 87 -32.75 15.77 17.58
C GLY A 87 -31.62 14.87 18.10
N THR A 88 -31.76 13.55 17.99
CA THR A 88 -30.75 12.60 18.49
C THR A 88 -29.76 12.24 17.39
N MET A 89 -28.47 12.33 17.67
CA MET A 89 -27.38 11.91 16.78
C MET A 89 -26.70 10.65 17.32
N GLU A 90 -26.78 9.56 16.54
CA GLU A 90 -26.05 8.33 16.80
C GLU A 90 -24.68 8.37 16.14
N LEU A 91 -23.61 8.11 16.90
CA LEU A 91 -22.24 8.08 16.40
C LEU A 91 -21.71 6.65 16.32
N HIS A 92 -21.32 6.23 15.13
CA HIS A 92 -20.72 4.93 14.84
C HIS A 92 -19.23 5.05 14.53
N ASN A 93 -18.43 4.11 15.03
CA ASN A 93 -17.02 4.00 14.65
C ASN A 93 -16.90 3.66 13.15
N THR A 94 -15.88 4.20 12.48
CA THR A 94 -15.60 3.87 11.07
C THR A 94 -14.12 3.67 10.81
N ASP A 95 -13.82 2.72 9.93
CA ASP A 95 -12.51 2.57 9.29
C ASP A 95 -12.63 3.11 7.86
N ILE A 96 -11.76 4.06 7.49
CA ILE A 96 -11.73 4.62 6.14
C ILE A 96 -10.74 3.82 5.29
N PHE A 97 -11.18 3.29 4.16
CA PHE A 97 -10.34 2.58 3.20
C PHE A 97 -10.20 3.39 1.90
N HIS A 98 -8.97 3.65 1.50
CA HIS A 98 -8.66 4.24 0.20
C HIS A 98 -8.48 3.12 -0.83
N MET A 99 -9.37 3.07 -1.82
CA MET A 99 -9.53 1.98 -2.77
C MET A 99 -8.91 2.34 -4.13
N THR A 100 -7.93 1.53 -4.56
CA THR A 100 -7.24 1.67 -5.85
C THR A 100 -7.59 0.49 -6.75
N PRO A 101 -7.86 0.70 -8.05
CA PRO A 101 -8.12 -0.40 -8.98
C PRO A 101 -6.89 -1.29 -9.11
N TYR A 102 -7.11 -2.59 -9.00
CA TYR A 102 -6.13 -3.61 -9.26
C TYR A 102 -6.08 -3.91 -10.75
N ILE A 103 -5.01 -3.47 -11.41
CA ILE A 103 -4.78 -3.72 -12.83
C ILE A 103 -3.72 -4.82 -12.97
N LYS A 104 -4.14 -5.99 -13.47
CA LYS A 104 -3.24 -7.12 -13.70
C LYS A 104 -2.13 -6.71 -14.69
N GLY A 105 -0.88 -6.71 -14.23
CA GLY A 105 0.29 -6.36 -15.04
C GLY A 105 0.76 -4.90 -14.95
N LYS A 106 0.02 -4.01 -14.26
CA LYS A 106 0.51 -2.68 -13.85
C LYS A 106 0.65 -2.66 -12.32
N THR A 107 1.80 -3.07 -11.81
CA THR A 107 2.17 -2.88 -10.41
C THR A 107 3.26 -1.81 -10.33
N ASP A 108 2.86 -0.54 -10.45
CA ASP A 108 3.73 0.61 -10.13
C ASP A 108 3.60 1.02 -8.65
N THR A 109 2.79 0.32 -7.85
CA THR A 109 2.84 0.41 -6.39
C THR A 109 3.67 -0.75 -5.84
N PRO A 110 4.61 -0.51 -4.91
CA PRO A 110 5.31 -1.57 -4.21
C PRO A 110 4.29 -2.24 -3.28
N VAL A 111 3.53 -3.18 -3.84
CA VAL A 111 2.96 -4.27 -3.05
C VAL A 111 4.19 -5.00 -2.52
N THR A 112 4.62 -4.63 -1.31
CA THR A 112 5.41 -5.53 -0.48
C THR A 112 4.56 -6.78 -0.34
N ASP A 113 4.81 -7.76 -1.20
CA ASP A 113 4.15 -9.06 -1.16
C ASP A 113 4.29 -9.57 0.28
N PRO A 114 3.18 -9.74 1.02
CA PRO A 114 3.22 -10.10 2.44
C PRO A 114 3.76 -11.53 2.64
N ASN A 115 3.97 -12.30 1.58
CA ASN A 115 4.55 -13.62 1.67
C ASN A 115 6.04 -13.64 1.26
N PRO A 116 6.99 -13.73 2.21
CA PRO A 116 8.42 -13.80 1.89
C PRO A 116 8.78 -15.05 1.06
N SER A 117 7.94 -16.09 1.04
CA SER A 117 8.16 -17.32 0.27
C SER A 117 7.77 -17.23 -1.22
N LYS A 118 7.10 -16.14 -1.64
CA LYS A 118 6.76 -15.88 -3.05
C LYS A 118 7.62 -14.79 -3.70
N ARG A 119 8.58 -14.21 -2.96
CA ARG A 119 9.63 -13.41 -3.58
C ARG A 119 10.34 -14.31 -4.58
N LYS A 120 10.39 -13.92 -5.86
CA LYS A 120 11.36 -14.50 -6.78
C LYS A 120 12.69 -14.48 -6.04
N SER A 121 13.35 -15.62 -5.92
CA SER A 121 14.73 -15.67 -5.46
C SER A 121 15.52 -14.79 -6.41
N ILE A 122 15.80 -13.55 -5.99
CA ILE A 122 16.58 -12.60 -6.77
C ILE A 122 17.91 -13.29 -7.00
N SER A 123 18.30 -13.47 -8.26
CA SER A 123 19.59 -14.08 -8.53
C SER A 123 20.70 -13.17 -7.99
N LYS A 124 21.89 -13.72 -7.74
CA LYS A 124 23.02 -12.93 -7.23
C LYS A 124 23.35 -11.77 -8.18
N GLU A 125 23.11 -11.98 -9.47
CA GLU A 125 23.30 -11.04 -10.56
C GLU A 125 22.24 -9.92 -10.48
N GLU A 126 20.96 -10.26 -10.40
CA GLU A 126 19.87 -9.26 -10.27
C GLU A 126 20.01 -8.40 -9.01
N TYR A 127 20.48 -9.00 -7.90
CA TYR A 127 20.73 -8.26 -6.66
C TYR A 127 21.88 -7.26 -6.83
N SER A 128 22.95 -7.68 -7.51
CA SER A 128 24.13 -6.85 -7.75
C SER A 128 23.82 -5.69 -8.71
N GLU A 129 23.01 -5.95 -9.74
CA GLU A 129 22.52 -4.92 -10.68
C GLU A 129 21.61 -3.91 -9.98
N GLY A 130 20.73 -4.37 -9.09
CA GLY A 130 19.91 -3.48 -8.26
C GLY A 130 20.75 -2.57 -7.37
N LEU A 131 21.80 -3.13 -6.75
CA LEU A 131 22.74 -2.37 -5.92
C LEU A 131 23.53 -1.33 -6.74
N GLU A 132 24.00 -1.72 -7.94
CA GLU A 132 24.66 -0.82 -8.90
C GLU A 132 23.76 0.37 -9.24
N LYS A 133 22.49 0.10 -9.58
CA LYS A 133 21.54 1.14 -9.97
C LYS A 133 21.30 2.16 -8.85
N VAL A 134 21.16 1.69 -7.61
CA VAL A 134 20.97 2.57 -6.44
C VAL A 134 22.24 3.39 -6.19
N MET A 135 23.42 2.77 -6.27
CA MET A 135 24.71 3.44 -6.09
C MET A 135 24.98 4.51 -7.16
N MET A 136 24.62 4.23 -8.42
CA MET A 136 24.75 5.19 -9.51
C MET A 136 23.76 6.34 -9.43
N SER A 137 22.57 6.10 -8.88
CA SER A 137 21.54 7.14 -8.74
C SER A 137 21.83 8.05 -7.54
N PHE A 138 22.09 7.47 -6.37
CA PHE A 138 22.12 8.19 -5.09
C PHE A 138 23.48 8.20 -4.38
N GLY A 139 24.49 7.46 -4.87
CA GLY A 139 25.81 7.43 -4.26
C GLY A 139 26.55 8.76 -4.36
N SER A 140 27.55 8.96 -3.49
CA SER A 140 28.43 10.14 -3.58
C SER A 140 29.30 10.09 -4.84
N SER A 141 29.73 11.24 -5.36
CA SER A 141 30.60 11.30 -6.56
C SER A 141 31.88 10.47 -6.40
N ARG A 142 32.45 10.41 -5.19
CA ARG A 142 33.61 9.58 -4.87
C ARG A 142 33.29 8.09 -4.97
N ALA A 143 32.14 7.66 -4.46
CA ALA A 143 31.69 6.27 -4.53
C ALA A 143 31.43 5.84 -5.99
N LYS A 144 30.73 6.67 -6.79
CA LYS A 144 30.49 6.39 -8.22
C LYS A 144 31.80 6.25 -9.00
N LYS A 145 32.79 7.11 -8.73
CA LYS A 145 34.09 7.08 -9.40
C LYS A 145 34.90 5.82 -9.01
N ALA A 146 34.93 5.46 -7.74
CA ALA A 146 35.60 4.25 -7.26
C ALA A 146 34.98 2.98 -7.86
N TRP A 147 33.65 2.91 -7.90
CA TRP A 147 32.93 1.76 -8.47
C TRP A 147 33.14 1.61 -9.98
N SER A 148 33.09 2.72 -10.72
CA SER A 148 33.37 2.72 -12.17
C SER A 148 34.80 2.30 -12.50
N ALA A 149 35.76 2.64 -11.63
CA ALA A 149 37.15 2.22 -11.78
C ALA A 149 37.32 0.72 -11.49
N ALA A 150 36.67 0.21 -10.42
CA ALA A 150 36.67 -1.21 -10.09
C ALA A 150 36.05 -2.06 -11.21
N LYS A 151 34.92 -1.64 -11.79
CA LYS A 151 34.27 -2.32 -12.92
C LYS A 151 35.14 -2.32 -14.17
N ARG A 152 35.80 -1.19 -14.48
CA ARG A 152 36.76 -1.11 -15.62
C ARG A 152 37.98 -2.01 -15.44
N ASN A 153 38.44 -2.19 -14.21
CA ASN A 153 39.59 -3.03 -13.89
C ASN A 153 39.20 -4.48 -13.59
N HIS A 154 37.92 -4.85 -13.75
CA HIS A 154 37.49 -6.23 -13.59
C HIS A 154 37.98 -7.04 -14.81
N ILE A 155 39.12 -7.70 -14.65
CA ILE A 155 39.64 -8.64 -15.63
C ILE A 155 38.85 -9.94 -15.48
N ASP A 156 38.26 -10.42 -16.57
CA ASP A 156 37.68 -11.75 -16.61
C ASP A 156 38.81 -12.78 -16.54
N LEU A 157 38.86 -13.55 -15.46
CA LEU A 157 39.90 -14.54 -15.18
C LEU A 157 40.00 -15.61 -16.29
N SER A 158 38.94 -15.79 -17.09
CA SER A 158 38.95 -16.69 -18.25
C SER A 158 39.83 -16.21 -19.42
N MET A 159 40.16 -14.91 -19.47
CA MET A 159 41.06 -14.34 -20.49
C MET A 159 42.54 -14.41 -20.10
N THR A 160 42.85 -14.49 -18.81
CA THR A 160 44.23 -14.50 -18.31
C THR A 160 44.95 -15.84 -18.46
N ASP A 161 44.23 -16.96 -18.58
CA ASP A 161 44.84 -18.29 -18.78
C ASP A 161 45.47 -18.46 -20.18
N LYS A 162 45.04 -17.67 -21.17
CA LYS A 162 45.58 -17.75 -22.55
C LYS A 162 46.86 -16.94 -22.76
N SER A 163 47.21 -16.04 -21.85
CA SER A 163 48.36 -15.13 -21.98
C SER A 163 49.59 -15.54 -21.15
N LEU A 164 49.53 -16.66 -20.42
CA LEU A 164 50.64 -17.18 -19.60
C LEU A 164 51.48 -18.26 -20.32
N PHE A 165 51.22 -18.54 -21.60
CA PHE A 165 51.95 -19.52 -22.43
C PHE A 165 52.58 -18.89 -23.69
N LEU A 166 53.32 -17.79 -23.54
CA LEU A 166 54.31 -17.32 -24.53
C LEU A 166 55.60 -16.92 -23.82
#